data_AF-A0A1F3NUD0-F1
#
_entry.id   AF-A0A1F3NUD0-F1
#
_cell.length_a   1.000
_cell.length_b   1.000
_cell.length_c   1.000
_cell.angle_alpha   90.00
_cell.angle_beta   90.00
_cell.angle_gamma   90.00
#
_symmetry.space_group_name_H-M   'P 1'
#
loop_
_entity.id
_entity.type
_entity.pdbx_description
1 polymer ?
#
loop_
_entity_poly.entity_id
_entity_poly.type
_entity_poly.pdbx_seq_one_letter_code
_entity_poly.pdbx_strand_id
1 'polypeptide(L)'
;MTFVRDNRDYTTNILINYENSIFGKKIMNYLDFEKALSKPRLGRFLFAVNGNHEKAINLYKLNIQLSQTLYGLLSIFEVTLRNHIDQHYRKHYNDNEWLKNQCGQGGMFSHPMFTKYGFETRTKVLTTLAQLGTRYNHDRLVAELSFGFWTYMFASI
;
A
#
# COMPACT_ATOMS: atom_id res chain seq x y z
N MET A 1 -31.42 12.26 8.65
CA MET A 1 -30.61 12.14 9.88
C MET A 1 -29.16 12.21 9.47
N THR A 2 -28.53 13.33 9.81
CA THR A 2 -27.35 13.88 9.14
C THR A 2 -26.09 13.48 9.90
N PHE A 3 -25.23 12.65 9.33
CA PHE A 3 -23.87 12.44 9.84
C PHE A 3 -22.89 12.21 8.68
N VAL A 4 -22.67 13.24 7.87
CA VAL A 4 -21.37 13.43 7.22
C VAL A 4 -20.61 14.38 8.14
N ARG A 5 -20.02 13.86 9.22
CA ARG A 5 -19.03 14.62 9.98
C ARG A 5 -17.77 14.67 9.13
N ASP A 6 -17.28 15.89 8.96
CA ASP A 6 -16.21 16.28 8.06
C ASP A 6 -14.92 15.52 8.37
N ASN A 7 -14.57 14.54 7.52
CA ASN A 7 -13.30 13.81 7.60
C ASN A 7 -12.08 14.72 7.35
N ARG A 8 -12.28 15.95 6.85
CA ARG A 8 -11.21 16.94 6.66
C ARG A 8 -10.69 17.46 7.99
N ASP A 9 -11.53 17.56 9.02
CA ASP A 9 -11.11 18.05 10.33
C ASP A 9 -10.21 17.04 11.05
N TYR A 10 -10.50 15.74 10.96
CA TYR A 10 -9.71 14.72 11.67
C TYR A 10 -8.31 14.54 11.11
N THR A 11 -8.17 14.48 9.77
CA THR A 11 -6.86 14.33 9.11
C THR A 11 -6.02 15.60 9.20
N THR A 12 -6.65 16.77 9.08
CA THR A 12 -6.00 18.06 9.32
C THR A 12 -5.52 18.17 10.76
N ASN A 13 -6.34 17.76 11.74
CA ASN A 13 -5.95 17.72 13.14
C ASN A 13 -4.83 16.70 13.40
N ILE A 14 -4.81 15.53 12.75
CA ILE A 14 -3.72 14.56 12.90
C ILE A 14 -2.41 15.13 12.35
N LEU A 15 -2.42 15.78 11.18
CA LEU A 15 -1.21 16.38 10.60
C LEU A 15 -0.73 17.59 11.41
N ILE A 16 -1.64 18.43 11.90
CA ILE A 16 -1.32 19.55 12.80
C ILE A 16 -0.78 19.02 14.13
N ASN A 17 -1.37 17.96 14.69
CA ASN A 17 -0.89 17.33 15.93
C ASN A 17 0.46 16.65 15.73
N TYR A 18 0.73 16.06 14.56
CA TYR A 18 2.03 15.48 14.22
C TYR A 18 3.09 16.57 13.98
N GLU A 19 2.74 17.66 13.28
CA GLU A 19 3.58 18.86 13.13
C GLU A 19 3.90 19.47 14.51
N ASN A 20 2.92 19.58 15.41
CA ASN A 20 3.10 20.13 16.76
C ASN A 20 3.88 19.19 17.69
N SER A 21 3.69 17.87 17.59
CA SER A 21 4.33 16.86 18.43
C SER A 21 5.80 16.63 18.08
N ILE A 22 6.19 16.80 16.82
CA ILE A 22 7.58 16.60 16.39
C ILE A 22 8.38 17.90 16.45
N PHE A 23 7.77 19.07 16.26
CA PHE A 23 8.51 20.31 15.96
C PHE A 23 8.30 21.48 16.91
N GLY A 24 7.66 21.27 18.08
CA GLY A 24 7.66 22.21 19.21
C GLY A 24 7.48 23.68 18.83
N LYS A 25 6.25 24.14 18.61
CA LYS A 25 5.86 25.56 18.48
C LYS A 25 6.75 26.44 17.56
N LYS A 26 7.42 25.88 16.55
CA LYS A 26 8.09 26.63 15.49
C LYS A 26 7.34 26.43 14.18
N ILE A 27 6.83 27.50 13.59
CA ILE A 27 6.28 27.48 12.23
C ILE A 27 7.45 27.19 11.28
N MET A 28 7.49 26.00 10.69
CA MET A 28 8.51 25.64 9.71
C MET A 28 8.38 26.50 8.45
N ASN A 29 9.49 27.08 8.02
CA ASN A 29 9.56 27.83 6.76
C ASN A 29 9.99 26.92 5.60
N TYR A 30 10.02 27.47 4.38
CA TYR A 30 10.39 26.70 3.19
C TYR A 30 11.76 26.01 3.29
N LEU A 31 12.78 26.66 3.89
CA LEU A 31 14.10 26.05 4.03
C LEU A 31 14.07 24.87 5.00
N ASP A 32 13.24 24.91 6.04
CA ASP A 32 13.06 23.78 6.95
C ASP A 32 12.43 22.58 6.20
N PHE A 33 11.40 22.82 5.38
CA PHE A 33 10.80 21.80 4.52
C PHE A 33 11.78 21.26 3.46
N GLU A 34 12.56 22.13 2.82
CA GLU A 34 13.53 21.71 1.81
C GLU A 34 14.64 20.85 2.40
N LYS A 35 15.12 21.18 3.61
CA LYS A 35 16.07 20.36 4.35
C LYS A 35 15.52 18.99 4.69
N ALA A 36 14.24 18.91 5.09
CA ALA A 36 13.59 17.65 5.45
C ALA A 36 13.25 16.77 4.23
N LEU A 37 12.81 17.37 3.12
CA LEU A 37 12.25 16.65 1.96
C LEU A 37 13.21 16.51 0.78
N SER A 38 14.33 17.25 0.80
CA SER A 38 15.26 17.50 -0.31
C SER A 38 14.77 18.51 -1.35
N LYS A 39 15.73 19.26 -1.90
CA LYS A 39 15.53 20.22 -2.99
C LYS A 39 14.86 19.62 -4.24
N PRO A 40 15.21 18.41 -4.73
CA PRO A 40 14.51 17.82 -5.88
C PRO A 40 13.03 17.49 -5.61
N ARG A 41 12.66 17.21 -4.35
CA ARG A 41 11.27 16.93 -3.99
C ARG A 41 10.44 18.21 -3.95
N LEU A 42 10.92 19.23 -3.24
CA LEU A 42 10.16 20.46 -3.02
C LEU A 42 10.29 21.46 -4.18
N GLY A 43 11.44 21.48 -4.85
CA GLY A 43 11.76 22.42 -5.93
C GLY A 43 10.83 22.35 -7.14
N ARG A 44 10.23 21.18 -7.44
CA ARG A 44 9.21 21.07 -8.50
C ARG A 44 7.97 21.90 -8.20
N PHE A 45 7.58 21.98 -6.93
CA PHE A 45 6.43 22.76 -6.49
C PHE A 45 6.78 24.25 -6.45
N LEU A 46 8.01 24.59 -6.06
CA LEU A 46 8.52 25.96 -6.10
C LEU A 46 8.55 26.53 -7.53
N PHE A 47 9.01 25.73 -8.49
CA PHE A 47 9.02 26.10 -9.90
C PHE A 47 7.59 26.33 -10.43
N ALA A 48 6.65 25.44 -10.10
CA ALA A 48 5.25 25.52 -10.54
C ALA A 48 4.51 26.78 -10.05
N VAL A 49 4.99 27.42 -8.98
CA VAL A 49 4.39 28.64 -8.40
C VAL A 49 5.29 29.87 -8.53
N ASN A 50 6.21 29.86 -9.49
CA ASN A 50 7.12 30.97 -9.82
C ASN A 50 7.95 31.46 -8.62
N GLY A 51 8.52 30.54 -7.84
CA GLY A 51 9.42 30.90 -6.73
C GLY A 51 8.73 31.33 -5.43
N ASN A 52 7.39 31.29 -5.36
CA ASN A 52 6.68 31.61 -4.14
C ASN A 52 6.73 30.46 -3.12
N HIS A 53 7.55 30.64 -2.08
CA HIS A 53 7.77 29.66 -1.01
C HIS A 53 6.48 29.20 -0.29
N GLU A 54 5.56 30.11 0.03
CA GLU A 54 4.33 29.76 0.76
C GLU A 54 3.38 28.94 -0.12
N LYS A 55 3.18 29.36 -1.37
CA LYS A 55 2.38 28.61 -2.35
C LYS A 55 3.00 27.24 -2.65
N ALA A 56 4.32 27.13 -2.63
CA ALA A 56 5.02 25.86 -2.89
C ALA A 56 4.75 24.85 -1.76
N ILE A 57 4.82 25.29 -0.50
CA ILE A 57 4.47 24.46 0.67
C ILE A 57 3.00 24.05 0.59
N ASN A 58 2.09 24.99 0.31
CA ASN A 58 0.66 24.68 0.19
C ASN A 58 0.37 23.68 -0.93
N LEU A 59 1.01 23.83 -2.09
CA LEU A 59 0.87 22.89 -3.20
C LEU A 59 1.41 21.49 -2.85
N TYR A 60 2.53 21.42 -2.11
CA TYR A 60 3.04 20.16 -1.58
C TYR A 60 2.05 19.51 -0.60
N LYS A 61 1.48 20.28 0.35
CA LYS A 61 0.47 19.79 1.29
C LYS A 61 -0.75 19.23 0.56
N LEU A 62 -1.24 19.92 -0.47
CA LEU A 62 -2.34 19.43 -1.31
C LEU A 62 -1.98 18.13 -2.04
N ASN A 63 -0.74 17.98 -2.53
CA ASN A 63 -0.29 16.73 -3.16
C ASN A 63 -0.28 15.56 -2.16
N ILE A 64 0.15 15.80 -0.92
CA ILE A 64 0.07 14.79 0.15
C ILE A 64 -1.39 14.44 0.46
N GLN A 65 -2.27 15.43 0.62
CA GLN A 65 -3.69 15.19 0.88
C GLN A 65 -4.36 14.40 -0.24
N LEU A 66 -4.07 14.71 -1.50
CA LEU A 66 -4.54 13.93 -2.64
C LEU A 66 -4.01 12.49 -2.60
N SER A 67 -2.73 12.30 -2.27
CA SER A 67 -2.16 10.96 -2.13
C SER A 67 -2.80 10.19 -0.99
N GLN A 68 -3.16 10.88 0.11
CA GLN A 68 -3.84 10.31 1.26
C GLN A 68 -5.22 9.74 0.90
N THR A 69 -6.01 10.44 0.09
CA THR A 69 -7.34 9.96 -0.32
C THR A 69 -7.26 8.72 -1.22
N LEU A 70 -6.20 8.59 -2.02
CA LEU A 70 -5.98 7.43 -2.87
C LEU A 70 -5.68 6.15 -2.09
N TYR A 71 -5.11 6.22 -0.87
CA TYR A 71 -4.84 5.02 -0.07
C TYR A 71 -6.11 4.26 0.28
N GLY A 72 -7.19 4.96 0.65
CA GLY A 72 -8.47 4.30 0.96
C GLY A 72 -9.03 3.56 -0.25
N LEU A 73 -8.98 4.19 -1.42
CA LEU A 73 -9.39 3.56 -2.67
C LEU A 73 -8.51 2.35 -3.03
N LEU A 74 -7.19 2.49 -2.87
CA LEU A 74 -6.24 1.41 -3.12
C LEU A 74 -6.45 0.21 -2.19
N SER A 75 -6.75 0.46 -0.91
CA SER A 75 -7.06 -0.61 0.06
C SER A 75 -8.32 -1.39 -0.32
N ILE A 76 -9.39 -0.70 -0.73
CA ILE A 76 -10.63 -1.35 -1.19
C ILE A 76 -10.35 -2.16 -2.46
N PHE A 77 -9.60 -1.58 -3.39
CA PHE A 77 -9.20 -2.24 -4.62
C PHE A 77 -8.39 -3.52 -4.35
N GLU A 78 -7.37 -3.45 -3.48
CA GLU A 78 -6.55 -4.60 -3.10
C GLU A 78 -7.37 -5.74 -2.51
N VAL A 79 -8.25 -5.44 -1.55
CA VAL A 79 -9.12 -6.44 -0.92
C VAL A 79 -10.09 -7.05 -1.93
N THR A 80 -10.68 -6.22 -2.79
CA THR A 80 -11.60 -6.70 -3.82
C THR A 80 -10.88 -7.62 -4.81
N LEU A 81 -9.71 -7.21 -5.27
CA LEU A 81 -8.90 -7.97 -6.22
C LEU A 81 -8.50 -9.33 -5.65
N ARG A 82 -7.87 -9.38 -4.47
CA ARG A 82 -7.41 -10.65 -3.87
C ARG A 82 -8.57 -11.62 -3.62
N ASN A 83 -9.74 -11.10 -3.22
CA ASN A 83 -10.93 -11.92 -2.99
C ASN A 83 -11.46 -12.53 -4.29
N HIS A 84 -11.47 -11.75 -5.39
CA HIS A 84 -11.91 -12.27 -6.70
C HIS A 84 -10.93 -13.30 -7.26
N ILE A 85 -9.62 -13.05 -7.14
CA ILE A 85 -8.59 -14.02 -7.53
C ILE A 85 -8.76 -15.31 -6.74
N ASP A 86 -8.93 -15.20 -5.43
CA ASP A 86 -9.12 -16.36 -4.56
C ASP A 86 -10.35 -17.19 -4.97
N GLN A 87 -11.51 -16.53 -5.12
CA GLN A 87 -12.73 -17.20 -5.57
C GLN A 87 -12.59 -17.86 -6.94
N HIS A 88 -11.87 -17.22 -7.87
CA HIS A 88 -11.60 -17.78 -9.19
C HIS A 88 -10.79 -19.08 -9.09
N TYR A 89 -9.65 -19.06 -8.39
CA TYR A 89 -8.76 -20.22 -8.31
C TYR A 89 -9.30 -21.35 -7.43
N ARG A 90 -10.09 -21.05 -6.40
CA ARG A 90 -10.84 -22.08 -5.67
C ARG A 90 -11.73 -22.89 -6.58
N LYS A 91 -12.46 -22.22 -7.48
CA LYS A 91 -13.33 -22.88 -8.47
C LYS A 91 -12.52 -23.60 -9.54
N HIS A 92 -11.46 -22.98 -10.03
CA HIS A 92 -10.62 -23.55 -11.10
C HIS A 92 -9.96 -24.87 -10.68
N TYR A 93 -9.38 -24.91 -9.47
CA TYR A 93 -8.73 -26.11 -8.95
C TYR A 93 -9.67 -27.03 -8.16
N ASN A 94 -10.93 -26.61 -7.93
CA ASN A 94 -11.85 -27.26 -7.00
C ASN A 94 -11.21 -27.50 -5.61
N ASP A 95 -10.51 -26.48 -5.11
CA ASP A 95 -9.66 -26.57 -3.91
C ASP A 95 -9.78 -25.30 -3.06
N ASN A 96 -10.28 -25.46 -1.84
CA ASN A 96 -10.44 -24.36 -0.89
C ASN A 96 -9.12 -23.87 -0.28
N GLU A 97 -8.05 -24.64 -0.44
CA GLU A 97 -6.73 -24.39 0.14
C GLU A 97 -5.67 -24.24 -0.98
N TRP A 98 -6.11 -23.81 -2.17
CA TRP A 98 -5.32 -23.85 -3.40
C TRP A 98 -3.95 -23.17 -3.27
N LEU A 99 -3.84 -22.04 -2.57
CA LEU A 99 -2.57 -21.32 -2.41
C LEU A 99 -1.50 -22.22 -1.80
N LYS A 100 -1.86 -22.93 -0.73
CA LYS A 100 -0.97 -23.87 -0.04
C LYS A 100 -0.70 -25.10 -0.90
N ASN A 101 -1.75 -25.69 -1.48
CA ASN A 101 -1.63 -26.94 -2.22
C ASN A 101 -0.86 -26.77 -3.54
N GLN A 102 -1.00 -25.62 -4.20
CA GLN A 102 -0.25 -25.27 -5.41
C GLN A 102 1.25 -24.97 -5.13
N CYS A 103 1.69 -24.90 -3.87
CA CYS A 103 3.10 -24.91 -3.50
C CYS A 103 3.72 -26.33 -3.43
N GLY A 104 2.89 -27.37 -3.48
CA GLY A 104 3.29 -28.77 -3.48
C GLY A 104 3.95 -29.22 -4.78
N GLN A 105 4.37 -30.48 -4.83
CA GLN A 105 4.99 -31.07 -6.03
C GLN A 105 3.98 -31.09 -7.19
N GLY A 106 4.38 -30.52 -8.34
CA GLY A 106 3.51 -30.41 -9.51
C GLY A 106 2.44 -29.32 -9.45
N GLY A 107 2.40 -28.53 -8.36
CA GLY A 107 1.51 -27.37 -8.25
C GLY A 107 1.98 -26.19 -9.08
N MET A 108 1.07 -25.24 -9.36
CA MET A 108 1.35 -24.05 -10.18
C MET A 108 2.64 -23.32 -9.76
N PHE A 109 2.85 -23.12 -8.45
CA PHE A 109 4.01 -22.38 -7.94
C PHE A 109 5.32 -23.18 -7.95
N SER A 110 5.31 -24.45 -8.35
CA SER A 110 6.53 -25.22 -8.61
C SER A 110 7.13 -24.93 -9.99
N HIS A 111 6.37 -24.30 -10.89
CA HIS A 111 6.84 -23.98 -12.23
C HIS A 111 7.82 -22.79 -12.20
N PRO A 112 8.99 -22.85 -12.88
CA PRO A 112 10.04 -21.82 -12.81
C PRO A 112 9.58 -20.41 -13.19
N MET A 113 8.50 -20.32 -13.96
CA MET A 113 7.87 -19.06 -14.35
C MET A 113 7.43 -18.20 -13.15
N PHE A 114 7.04 -18.83 -12.03
CA PHE A 114 6.65 -18.15 -10.78
C PHE A 114 7.84 -17.76 -9.89
N THR A 115 9.06 -17.99 -10.39
CA THR A 115 10.33 -17.58 -9.81
C THR A 115 11.06 -16.71 -10.82
N LYS A 116 10.50 -15.53 -11.09
CA LYS A 116 11.07 -14.53 -12.01
C LYS A 116 11.29 -13.19 -11.30
N TYR A 117 12.21 -12.39 -11.81
CA TYR A 117 12.48 -11.02 -11.34
C TYR A 117 12.89 -10.92 -9.85
N GLY A 118 13.53 -11.96 -9.30
CA GLY A 118 13.93 -12.00 -7.90
C GLY A 118 12.76 -12.16 -6.91
N PHE A 119 11.54 -12.36 -7.41
CA PHE A 119 10.37 -12.66 -6.60
C PHE A 119 10.03 -14.16 -6.72
N GLU A 120 10.03 -14.85 -5.58
CA GLU A 120 9.67 -16.26 -5.52
C GLU A 120 8.29 -16.41 -4.86
N THR A 121 7.27 -16.50 -5.69
CA THR A 121 5.85 -16.56 -5.28
C THR A 121 5.61 -17.68 -4.27
N ARG A 122 6.22 -18.85 -4.52
CA ARG A 122 6.18 -20.02 -3.63
C ARG A 122 6.74 -19.72 -2.25
N THR A 123 7.94 -19.15 -2.18
CA THR A 123 8.58 -18.79 -0.91
C THR A 123 7.73 -17.80 -0.13
N LYS A 124 7.08 -16.84 -0.81
CA LYS A 124 6.19 -15.90 -0.12
C LYS A 124 5.01 -16.59 0.54
N VAL A 125 4.34 -17.51 -0.16
CA VAL A 125 3.23 -18.30 0.42
C VAL A 125 3.70 -19.15 1.59
N LEU A 126 4.79 -19.91 1.43
CA LEU A 126 5.31 -20.81 2.45
C LEU A 126 5.80 -20.07 3.71
N THR A 127 6.45 -18.90 3.54
CA THR A 127 6.88 -18.08 4.67
C THR A 127 5.70 -17.49 5.43
N THR A 128 4.66 -17.00 4.74
CA THR A 128 3.43 -16.51 5.39
C THR A 128 2.67 -17.65 6.09
N LEU A 129 2.60 -18.84 5.49
CA LEU A 129 2.04 -20.03 6.14
C LEU A 129 2.75 -20.36 7.45
N ALA A 130 4.08 -20.36 7.44
CA ALA A 130 4.88 -20.61 8.64
C ALA A 130 4.67 -19.54 9.72
N GLN A 131 4.54 -18.26 9.33
CA GLN A 131 4.26 -17.15 10.26
C GLN A 131 2.86 -17.25 10.89
N LEU A 132 1.87 -17.73 10.14
CA LEU A 132 0.51 -17.93 10.65
C LEU A 132 0.42 -19.10 11.65
N GLY A 133 1.19 -20.17 11.42
CA GLY A 133 1.28 -21.32 12.33
C GLY A 133 -0.09 -21.89 12.68
N THR A 134 -0.40 -21.98 13.98
CA THR A 134 -1.69 -22.50 14.47
C THR A 134 -2.89 -21.61 14.18
N ARG A 135 -2.67 -20.35 13.80
CA ARG A 135 -3.72 -19.38 13.44
C ARG A 135 -4.09 -19.44 11.96
N TYR A 136 -3.54 -20.40 11.24
CA TYR A 136 -3.77 -20.58 9.82
C TYR A 136 -5.25 -20.86 9.52
N ASN A 137 -5.77 -20.09 8.58
CA ASN A 137 -6.89 -20.44 7.71
C ASN A 137 -6.61 -19.78 6.35
N HIS A 138 -7.18 -20.31 5.27
CA HIS A 138 -6.86 -19.81 3.92
C HIS A 138 -7.26 -18.35 3.71
N ASP A 139 -8.40 -17.90 4.22
CA ASP A 139 -8.82 -16.50 4.09
C ASP A 139 -7.82 -15.53 4.74
N ARG A 140 -7.21 -15.96 5.85
CA ARG A 140 -6.15 -15.23 6.53
C ARG A 140 -4.85 -15.25 5.73
N LEU A 141 -4.50 -16.37 5.09
CA LEU A 141 -3.38 -16.42 4.17
C LEU A 141 -3.57 -15.43 3.01
N VAL A 142 -4.74 -15.42 2.37
CA VAL A 142 -5.10 -14.43 1.35
C VAL A 142 -4.98 -13.01 1.89
N ALA A 143 -5.38 -12.79 3.15
CA ALA A 143 -5.36 -11.47 3.77
C ALA A 143 -3.96 -10.93 4.09
N GLU A 144 -3.00 -11.81 4.40
CA GLU A 144 -1.60 -11.47 4.72
C GLU A 144 -0.74 -11.27 3.46
N LEU A 145 -1.17 -11.78 2.31
CA LEU A 145 -0.49 -11.57 1.03
C LEU A 145 -0.77 -10.17 0.50
N SER A 146 0.29 -9.36 0.39
CA SER A 146 0.20 -7.97 -0.05
C SER A 146 -0.20 -7.84 -1.52
N PHE A 147 -0.70 -6.67 -1.91
CA PHE A 147 -0.99 -6.33 -3.30
C PHE A 147 0.15 -6.71 -4.27
N GLY A 148 1.40 -6.48 -3.86
CA GLY A 148 2.58 -6.83 -4.66
C GLY A 148 2.66 -8.32 -5.00
N PHE A 149 2.30 -9.21 -4.08
CA PHE A 149 2.26 -10.65 -4.34
C PHE A 149 1.35 -10.98 -5.53
N TRP A 150 0.13 -10.44 -5.52
CA TRP A 150 -0.86 -10.68 -6.58
C TRP A 150 -0.39 -10.12 -7.92
N THR A 151 0.25 -8.95 -7.92
CA THR A 151 0.82 -8.39 -9.16
C THR A 151 1.97 -9.24 -9.72
N TYR A 152 2.85 -9.76 -8.86
CA TYR A 152 3.95 -10.62 -9.30
C TYR A 152 3.46 -11.98 -9.79
N MET A 153 2.44 -12.54 -9.14
CA MET A 153 1.83 -13.80 -9.57
C MET A 153 1.38 -13.75 -11.04
N PHE A 154 0.77 -12.64 -11.47
CA PHE A 154 0.34 -12.46 -12.86
C PHE A 154 1.43 -11.95 -13.79
N ALA A 155 2.41 -11.19 -13.30
CA ALA A 155 3.56 -10.77 -14.11
C ALA A 155 4.46 -11.96 -14.52
N SER A 156 4.36 -13.06 -13.79
CA SER A 156 5.03 -14.32 -14.11
C SER A 156 4.43 -15.01 -15.33
N ILE A 157 3.10 -14.95 -15.51
CA ILE A 157 2.33 -15.61 -16.58
C ILE A 157 2.53 -14.86 -17.91
#